data_AF-A0A1Y4F2B7-F1
#
_entry.id   AF-A0A1Y4F2B7-F1
#
_cell.length_a   1.000
_cell.length_b   1.000
_cell.length_c   1.000
_cell.angle_alpha   90.00
_cell.angle_beta   90.00
_cell.angle_gamma   90.00
#
_symmetry.space_group_name_H-M   'P 1'
#
loop_
_entity.id
_entity.type
_entity.pdbx_description
1 polymer ?
#
loop_
_entity_poly.entity_id
_entity_poly.type
_entity_poly.pdbx_seq_one_letter_code
_entity_poly.pdbx_strand_id
1 'polypeptide(L)'
;MFSFKVNDKEYKVRFGYRVLCKTNLIDRVVNITKQKDEEHAFQNMMATVAELLLAGLQKSHRDEFGYETESEKEAALDKIYDMLDTYEDESTEENPQDGYTMFEKLQEELMKNGFLSRITEESAKKAEARNATKIPQDHKKKAS
;
A
#
# COMPACT_ATOMS: atom_id res chain seq x y z
N MET A 1 0.36 -11.72 -0.52
CA MET A 1 1.55 -11.70 0.36
C MET A 1 2.77 -11.66 -0.53
N PHE A 2 3.76 -10.83 -0.21
CA PHE A 2 5.08 -10.88 -0.86
C PHE A 2 6.19 -11.02 0.18
N SER A 3 7.37 -11.42 -0.30
CA SER A 3 8.60 -11.48 0.49
C SER A 3 9.67 -10.61 -0.16
N PHE A 4 10.58 -10.09 0.66
CA PHE A 4 11.84 -9.50 0.22
C PHE A 4 12.97 -9.97 1.15
N LYS A 5 14.21 -9.80 0.73
CA LYS A 5 15.39 -10.16 1.53
C LYS A 5 16.20 -8.92 1.86
N VAL A 6 16.76 -8.91 3.07
CA VAL A 6 17.75 -7.94 3.55
C VAL A 6 18.69 -8.68 4.50
N ASN A 7 20.00 -8.53 4.35
CA ASN A 7 21.03 -9.22 5.14
C ASN A 7 20.80 -10.74 5.18
N ASP A 8 20.56 -11.37 4.01
CA ASP A 8 20.23 -12.79 3.86
C ASP A 8 18.96 -13.29 4.60
N LYS A 9 18.24 -12.40 5.30
CA LYS A 9 17.01 -12.72 6.02
C LYS A 9 15.80 -12.40 5.15
N GLU A 10 14.88 -13.35 5.05
CA GLU A 10 13.63 -13.19 4.31
C GLU A 10 12.51 -12.60 5.19
N TYR A 11 11.93 -11.48 4.73
CA TYR A 11 10.82 -10.79 5.38
C TYR A 11 9.53 -10.93 4.58
N LYS A 12 8.56 -11.65 5.16
CA LYS A 12 7.19 -11.77 4.65
C LYS A 12 6.31 -10.59 5.04
N VAL A 13 5.77 -9.89 4.05
CA VAL A 13 4.89 -8.73 4.23
C VAL A 13 3.44 -9.11 4.00
N ARG A 14 2.58 -8.80 4.98
CA ARG A 14 1.13 -9.01 4.88
C ARG A 14 0.34 -7.98 5.68
N PHE A 15 -0.61 -7.33 5.02
CA PHE A 15 -1.46 -6.35 5.69
C PHE A 15 -2.60 -6.97 6.51
N GLY A 16 -2.99 -6.28 7.57
CA GLY A 16 -4.12 -6.65 8.43
C GLY A 16 -4.90 -5.44 8.95
N TYR A 17 -6.14 -5.68 9.37
CA TYR A 17 -7.11 -4.62 9.73
C TYR A 17 -6.65 -3.72 10.88
N ARG A 18 -5.87 -4.25 11.84
CA ARG A 18 -5.52 -3.54 13.07
C ARG A 18 -4.79 -2.21 12.82
N VAL A 19 -3.77 -2.23 11.98
CA VAL A 19 -2.95 -1.04 11.70
C VAL A 19 -3.60 -0.18 10.62
N LEU A 20 -4.13 -0.82 9.57
CA LEU A 20 -4.73 -0.09 8.44
C LEU A 20 -6.03 0.64 8.78
N CYS A 21 -6.85 0.13 9.72
CA CYS A 21 -8.06 0.86 10.15
C CYS A 21 -7.79 1.97 11.18
N LYS A 22 -6.59 1.98 11.79
CA LYS A 22 -6.20 2.99 12.78
C LYS A 22 -5.36 4.11 12.20
N THR A 23 -5.00 4.00 10.93
CA THR A 23 -4.13 4.94 10.22
C THR A 23 -4.80 5.39 8.93
N ASN A 24 -4.34 6.50 8.36
CA ASN A 24 -4.78 6.99 7.05
C ASN A 24 -3.89 6.46 5.91
N LEU A 25 -3.22 5.31 6.10
CA LEU A 25 -2.22 4.80 5.15
C LEU A 25 -2.80 4.48 3.78
N ILE A 26 -4.03 3.96 3.72
CA ILE A 26 -4.72 3.67 2.46
C ILE A 26 -4.96 4.96 1.67
N ASP A 27 -5.44 6.02 2.33
CA ASP A 27 -5.69 7.31 1.71
C ASP A 27 -4.39 7.95 1.21
N ARG A 28 -3.30 7.80 1.97
CA ARG A 28 -1.96 8.29 1.57
C ARG A 28 -1.44 7.59 0.32
N VAL A 29 -1.55 6.26 0.24
CA VAL A 29 -1.20 5.50 -0.99
C VAL A 29 -1.99 6.00 -2.18
N VAL A 30 -3.32 6.14 -2.01
CA VAL A 30 -4.19 6.61 -3.09
C VAL A 30 -3.84 8.05 -3.50
N ASN A 31 -3.48 8.91 -2.57
CA ASN A 31 -3.08 10.29 -2.89
C ASN A 31 -1.74 10.35 -3.62
N ILE A 32 -0.73 9.59 -3.20
CA ILE A 32 0.57 9.51 -3.89
C ILE A 32 0.38 9.06 -5.34
N THR A 33 -0.43 8.02 -5.58
CA THR A 33 -0.71 7.53 -6.94
C THR A 33 -1.46 8.52 -7.83
N LYS A 34 -2.08 9.56 -7.26
CA LYS A 34 -2.88 10.58 -7.98
C LYS A 34 -2.20 11.94 -8.05
N GLN A 35 -1.15 12.18 -7.27
CA GLN A 35 -0.48 13.47 -7.20
C GLN A 35 0.33 13.74 -8.47
N LYS A 36 0.35 15.01 -8.89
CA LYS A 36 1.11 15.53 -10.05
C LYS A 36 2.26 16.47 -9.64
N ASP A 37 2.44 16.70 -8.35
CA ASP A 37 3.40 17.65 -7.79
C ASP A 37 4.58 16.88 -7.21
N GLU A 38 5.75 16.97 -7.86
CA GLU A 38 6.87 16.03 -7.70
C GLU A 38 7.74 16.34 -6.47
N GLU A 39 7.82 17.60 -6.01
CA GLU A 39 8.81 18.02 -5.00
C GLU A 39 8.47 17.53 -3.58
N HIS A 40 7.21 17.66 -3.17
CA HIS A 40 6.73 17.11 -1.89
C HIS A 40 6.29 15.65 -1.98
N ALA A 41 6.14 15.11 -3.19
CA ALA A 41 5.73 13.72 -3.39
C ALA A 41 6.78 12.74 -2.87
N PHE A 42 8.08 13.01 -3.05
CA PHE A 42 9.12 12.06 -2.67
C PHE A 42 9.21 11.83 -1.16
N GLN A 43 9.31 12.88 -0.34
CA GLN A 43 9.38 12.75 1.11
C GLN A 43 8.12 12.09 1.68
N ASN A 44 6.94 12.50 1.19
CA ASN A 44 5.68 11.90 1.58
C ASN A 44 5.59 10.42 1.16
N MET A 45 6.11 10.08 -0.01
CA MET A 45 6.18 8.72 -0.49
C MET A 45 7.09 7.86 0.38
N MET A 46 8.31 8.29 0.68
CA MET A 46 9.25 7.53 1.52
C MET A 46 8.72 7.30 2.93
N ALA A 47 8.14 8.32 3.57
CA ALA A 47 7.48 8.15 4.86
C ALA A 47 6.30 7.16 4.78
N THR A 48 5.56 7.17 3.67
CA THR A 48 4.44 6.24 3.45
C THR A 48 4.93 4.81 3.22
N VAL A 49 6.04 4.62 2.50
CA VAL A 49 6.69 3.32 2.32
C VAL A 49 7.09 2.73 3.67
N ALA A 50 7.78 3.52 4.50
CA ALA A 50 8.22 3.06 5.81
C ALA A 50 7.04 2.64 6.71
N GLU A 51 5.99 3.46 6.80
CA GLU A 51 4.83 3.12 7.62
C GLU A 51 4.01 1.93 7.07
N LEU A 52 3.90 1.79 5.74
CA LEU A 52 3.25 0.62 5.13
C LEU A 52 4.06 -0.65 5.39
N LEU A 53 5.38 -0.58 5.21
CA LEU A 53 6.25 -1.72 5.44
C LEU A 53 6.16 -2.17 6.91
N LEU A 54 6.21 -1.22 7.85
CA LEU A 54 5.98 -1.48 9.27
C LEU A 54 4.62 -2.16 9.52
N ALA A 55 3.54 -1.62 8.95
CA ALA A 55 2.20 -2.17 9.09
C ALA A 55 2.09 -3.61 8.53
N GLY A 56 2.77 -3.88 7.42
CA GLY A 56 2.79 -5.19 6.78
C GLY A 56 3.68 -6.21 7.49
N LEU A 57 4.78 -5.78 8.10
CA LEU A 57 5.68 -6.66 8.87
C LEU A 57 5.10 -7.03 10.22
N GLN A 58 4.37 -6.14 10.89
CA GLN A 58 3.75 -6.44 12.19
C GLN A 58 2.82 -7.66 12.20
N LYS A 59 2.25 -8.02 11.06
CA LYS A 59 1.37 -9.19 10.96
C LYS A 59 2.14 -10.50 11.07
N SER A 60 3.37 -10.54 10.54
CA SER A 60 4.17 -11.75 10.37
C SER A 60 5.43 -11.78 11.26
N HIS A 61 5.90 -10.62 11.69
CA HIS A 61 7.16 -10.39 12.40
C HIS A 61 6.94 -9.47 13.61
N ARG A 62 5.86 -9.69 14.36
CA ARG A 62 5.46 -8.84 15.50
C ARG A 62 6.54 -8.76 16.57
N ASP A 63 7.31 -9.82 16.76
CA ASP A 63 8.36 -9.87 17.79
C ASP A 63 9.47 -8.84 17.53
N GLU A 64 9.67 -8.42 16.27
CA GLU A 64 10.72 -7.49 15.87
C GLU A 64 10.19 -6.06 15.58
N PHE A 65 8.99 -5.97 15.00
CA PHE A 65 8.40 -4.71 14.51
C PHE A 65 7.10 -4.30 15.23
N GLY A 66 6.67 -5.07 16.23
CA GLY A 66 5.47 -4.77 17.02
C GLY A 66 5.68 -3.56 17.93
N TYR A 67 4.65 -2.73 18.06
CA TYR A 67 4.58 -1.63 19.01
C TYR A 67 3.17 -1.52 19.61
N GLU A 68 3.05 -0.89 20.78
CA GLU A 68 1.77 -0.57 21.41
C GLU A 68 1.62 0.94 21.71
N THR A 69 2.74 1.66 21.81
CA THR A 69 2.79 3.10 22.03
C THR A 69 3.39 3.85 20.83
N GLU A 70 3.18 5.17 20.77
CA GLU A 70 3.77 6.00 19.70
C GLU A 70 5.31 6.07 19.79
N SER A 71 5.89 6.07 20.99
CA SER A 71 7.35 6.06 21.15
C SER A 71 7.97 4.74 20.65
N GLU A 72 7.32 3.60 20.91
CA GLU A 72 7.75 2.32 20.35
C GLU A 72 7.55 2.26 18.83
N LYS A 73 6.54 2.97 18.30
CA LYS A 73 6.33 3.10 16.85
C LYS A 73 7.48 3.85 16.20
N GLU A 74 7.95 4.95 16.78
CA GLU A 74 9.11 5.69 16.28
C GLU A 74 10.36 4.80 16.23
N ALA A 75 10.67 4.09 17.33
CA ALA A 75 11.79 3.15 17.35
C ALA A 75 11.64 1.99 16.35
N ALA A 76 10.41 1.54 16.08
CA ALA A 76 10.15 0.54 15.06
C ALA A 76 10.29 1.10 13.64
N LEU A 77 9.97 2.39 13.41
CA LEU A 77 10.20 3.07 12.14
C LEU A 77 11.69 3.28 11.87
N ASP A 78 12.49 3.61 12.87
CA ASP A 78 13.95 3.74 12.71
C ASP A 78 14.55 2.44 12.15
N LYS A 79 14.15 1.28 12.69
CA LYS A 79 14.57 -0.04 12.15
C LYS A 79 14.13 -0.27 10.71
N ILE A 80 12.98 0.29 10.32
CA ILE A 80 12.49 0.19 8.94
C ILE A 80 13.36 1.05 8.03
N TYR A 81 13.75 2.26 8.45
CA TYR A 81 14.66 3.09 7.68
C TYR A 81 16.01 2.42 7.51
N ASP A 82 16.61 1.90 8.58
CA ASP A 82 17.87 1.14 8.51
C ASP A 82 17.75 -0.07 7.55
N MET A 83 16.60 -0.75 7.56
CA MET A 83 16.31 -1.87 6.66
C MET A 83 16.17 -1.43 5.21
N LEU A 84 15.54 -0.27 4.94
CA LEU A 84 15.39 0.28 3.60
C LEU A 84 16.73 0.73 3.03
N ASP A 85 17.58 1.35 3.86
CA ASP A 85 18.94 1.73 3.49
C ASP A 85 19.74 0.48 3.09
N THR A 86 19.70 -0.57 3.93
CA THR A 86 20.38 -1.84 3.60
C THR A 86 19.80 -2.50 2.34
N TYR A 87 18.47 -2.45 2.18
CA TYR A 87 17.79 -2.99 1.00
C TYR A 87 18.25 -2.28 -0.29
N GLU A 88 18.48 -0.96 -0.24
CA GLU A 88 19.00 -0.18 -1.36
C GLU A 88 20.50 -0.43 -1.59
N ASP A 89 21.29 -0.58 -0.53
CA ASP A 89 22.73 -0.91 -0.62
C ASP A 89 22.98 -2.30 -1.26
N GLU A 90 22.04 -3.25 -1.07
CA GLU A 90 22.08 -4.59 -1.69
C GLU A 90 21.63 -4.59 -3.17
N SER A 91 21.23 -3.44 -3.71
CA SER A 91 20.75 -3.32 -5.09
C SER A 91 21.82 -3.72 -6.11
N THR A 92 21.39 -4.46 -7.14
CA THR A 92 22.24 -4.88 -8.26
C THR A 92 21.56 -4.59 -9.58
N GLU A 93 22.30 -4.59 -10.69
CA GLU A 93 21.71 -4.39 -12.03
C GLU A 93 20.64 -5.45 -12.36
N GLU A 94 20.80 -6.69 -11.87
CA GLU A 94 19.86 -7.80 -12.11
C GLU A 94 18.66 -7.80 -11.15
N ASN A 95 18.80 -7.14 -9.99
CA ASN A 95 17.76 -7.00 -8.98
C ASN A 95 17.79 -5.57 -8.41
N PRO A 96 17.20 -4.60 -9.11
CA PRO A 96 17.14 -3.22 -8.63
C PRO A 96 16.27 -3.15 -7.38
N GLN A 97 16.85 -2.57 -6.33
CA GLN A 97 16.23 -2.38 -5.03
C GLN A 97 16.30 -0.90 -4.68
N ASP A 98 15.14 -0.25 -4.58
CA ASP A 98 15.00 1.13 -4.15
C ASP A 98 13.61 1.37 -3.51
N GLY A 99 13.42 2.56 -2.95
CA GLY A 99 12.16 2.97 -2.33
C GLY A 99 10.95 2.96 -3.27
N TYR A 100 11.14 3.18 -4.58
CA TYR A 100 10.06 3.13 -5.57
C TYR A 100 9.58 1.70 -5.82
N THR A 101 10.52 0.80 -6.05
CA THR A 101 10.29 -0.63 -6.22
C THR A 101 9.60 -1.23 -4.98
N MET A 102 10.02 -0.81 -3.78
CA MET A 102 9.37 -1.21 -2.54
C MET A 102 7.93 -0.68 -2.45
N PHE A 103 7.70 0.59 -2.80
CA PHE A 103 6.36 1.18 -2.83
C PHE A 103 5.41 0.42 -3.76
N GLU A 104 5.86 0.09 -4.97
CA GLU A 104 5.04 -0.66 -5.94
C GLU A 104 4.65 -2.04 -5.40
N LYS A 105 5.60 -2.78 -4.81
CA LYS A 105 5.34 -4.08 -4.18
C LYS A 105 4.33 -3.96 -3.03
N LEU A 106 4.47 -2.95 -2.17
CA LEU A 106 3.56 -2.68 -1.06
C LEU A 106 2.16 -2.31 -1.56
N GLN A 107 2.08 -1.44 -2.57
CA GLN A 107 0.82 -1.04 -3.19
C GLN A 107 0.12 -2.24 -3.83
N GLU A 108 0.85 -3.09 -4.56
CA GLU A 108 0.30 -4.29 -5.18
C GLU A 108 -0.22 -5.27 -4.12
N GLU A 109 0.51 -5.46 -3.02
CA GLU A 109 0.06 -6.30 -1.91
C GLU A 109 -1.22 -5.77 -1.26
N LEU A 110 -1.26 -4.46 -1.03
CA LEU A 110 -2.41 -3.79 -0.42
C LEU A 110 -3.66 -3.89 -1.31
N MET A 111 -3.52 -3.64 -2.61
CA MET A 111 -4.61 -3.51 -3.56
C MET A 111 -5.03 -4.84 -4.21
N LYS A 112 -4.09 -5.64 -4.69
CA LYS A 112 -4.37 -6.83 -5.52
C LYS A 112 -4.31 -8.14 -4.72
N ASN A 113 -3.30 -8.30 -3.87
CA ASN A 113 -2.95 -9.64 -3.36
C ASN A 113 -3.42 -9.94 -1.92
N GLY A 114 -3.93 -8.95 -1.18
CA GLY A 114 -4.14 -9.13 0.25
C GLY A 114 -5.40 -8.50 0.80
N PHE A 115 -5.37 -7.18 0.97
CA PHE A 115 -6.22 -6.52 1.95
C PHE A 115 -7.49 -5.91 1.35
N LEU A 116 -7.37 -5.19 0.23
CA LEU A 116 -8.48 -4.46 -0.37
C LEU A 116 -9.15 -5.16 -1.54
N SER A 117 -8.56 -6.24 -2.06
CA SER A 117 -8.99 -6.89 -3.31
C SER A 117 -10.50 -7.19 -3.35
N ARG A 118 -11.05 -7.80 -2.28
CA ARG A 118 -12.49 -8.07 -2.19
C ARG A 118 -13.34 -6.79 -2.10
N ILE A 119 -12.89 -5.78 -1.36
CA ILE A 119 -13.61 -4.50 -1.22
C ILE A 119 -13.65 -3.78 -2.57
N THR A 120 -12.54 -3.79 -3.31
CA THR A 120 -12.45 -3.20 -4.64
C THR A 120 -13.29 -3.96 -5.67
N GLU A 121 -13.25 -5.29 -5.67
CA GLU A 121 -14.07 -6.13 -6.57
C GLU A 121 -15.58 -5.94 -6.33
N GLU A 122 -16.01 -5.94 -5.07
CA GLU A 122 -17.42 -5.72 -4.74
C GLU A 122 -17.90 -4.31 -5.10
N SER A 123 -17.04 -3.31 -4.91
CA SER A 123 -17.35 -1.93 -5.29
C SER A 123 -17.48 -1.76 -6.80
N ALA A 124 -16.58 -2.39 -7.58
CA ALA A 124 -16.64 -2.40 -9.04
C ALA A 124 -17.94 -3.09 -9.53
N LYS A 125 -18.26 -4.28 -9.01
CA LYS A 125 -19.51 -5.01 -9.35
C LYS A 125 -20.77 -4.19 -9.04
N LYS A 126 -20.79 -3.48 -7.90
CA LYS A 126 -21.92 -2.59 -7.53
C LYS A 126 -22.01 -1.37 -8.44
N ALA A 127 -20.89 -0.81 -8.88
CA ALA A 127 -20.87 0.31 -9.82
C ALA A 127 -21.36 -0.11 -11.22
N GLU A 128 -20.94 -1.27 -11.70
CA GLU A 128 -21.40 -1.85 -12.97
C GLU A 128 -22.90 -2.16 -12.94
N ALA A 129 -23.40 -2.78 -11.87
CA ALA A 129 -24.83 -3.06 -11.71
C ALA A 129 -25.71 -1.78 -11.69
N ARG A 130 -25.19 -0.68 -11.12
CA ARG A 130 -25.85 0.63 -11.11
C ARG A 130 -25.81 1.33 -12.47
N ASN A 131 -24.78 1.08 -13.29
CA ASN A 131 -24.71 1.61 -14.64
C ASN A 131 -25.54 0.77 -15.63
N ALA A 132 -25.61 -0.56 -15.45
CA ALA A 132 -26.45 -1.45 -16.25
C ALA A 132 -27.97 -1.22 -16.04
N THR A 133 -28.36 -0.66 -14.89
CA THR A 133 -29.76 -0.27 -14.61
C THR A 133 -30.14 1.10 -15.18
N LYS A 134 -29.20 1.88 -15.73
CA LYS A 134 -29.49 3.08 -16.53
C LYS A 134 -29.75 2.68 -17.99
N ILE A 135 -30.93 2.15 -18.25
CA ILE A 135 -31.44 1.99 -19.62
C ILE A 135 -31.55 3.39 -20.25
N PRO A 136 -31.04 3.66 -21.47
CA PRO A 136 -31.27 4.95 -22.13
C PRO A 136 -32.78 5.13 -22.33
N GLN A 137 -33.38 6.10 -21.65
CA GLN A 137 -34.72 6.58 -22.01
C GLN A 137 -34.60 7.42 -23.27
N ASP A 138 -34.38 6.78 -24.42
CA ASP A 138 -34.54 7.44 -25.71
C ASP A 138 -35.72 6.82 -26.47
N HIS A 139 -36.50 7.72 -27.06
CA HIS A 139 -37.74 7.49 -27.82
C HIS A 139 -39.06 7.32 -27.03
N LYS A 140 -39.51 8.39 -26.36
CA LYS A 140 -40.94 8.74 -26.43
C LYS A 140 -41.15 9.82 -27.50
N LYS A 141 -41.74 9.37 -28.62
CA LYS A 141 -42.32 10.13 -29.73
C LYS A 141 -42.80 11.54 -29.33
N LYS A 142 -42.30 12.57 -30.02
CA LYS A 142 -43.04 13.82 -30.17
C LYS A 142 -44.19 13.55 -31.14
N ALA A 143 -45.41 13.56 -30.61
CA ALA A 143 -46.61 13.77 -31.40
C ALA A 143 -47.00 15.24 -31.23
N SER A 144 -46.86 16.03 -32.30
CA SER A 144 -47.62 17.24 -32.60
C SER A 144 -47.42 17.55 -34.07
#